data_AF-A0A7W9D4H6-F1
#
_entry.id   AF-A0A7W9D4H6-F1
#
_cell.length_a   1.000
_cell.length_b   1.000
_cell.length_c   1.000
_cell.angle_alpha   90.00
_cell.angle_beta   90.00
_cell.angle_gamma   90.00
#
_symmetry.space_group_name_H-M   'P 1'
#
loop_
_entity.id
_entity.type
_entity.pdbx_description
1 polymer ?
#
loop_
_entity_poly.entity_id
_entity_poly.type
_entity_poly.pdbx_seq_one_letter_code
_entity_poly.pdbx_strand_id
1 'polypeptide(L)'
;MEIFSKRDGPRREDAEIRRLIERNRGVITKLADQISGGRYSESKKPTTAPQPEGLIIHIGGAAPVHAVEPKIRVTTNGRVIAVDVGTGRQLQHFGDIRDRNGMKVFALATKANGFIAPLDDAMTDALSDVNGVLVGPAYGTADLAADIGRRLDIPPET
;
A
#
# COMPACT_ATOMS: atom_id res chain seq x y z
N MET A 1 -9.21 -46.09 -4.53
CA MET A 1 -9.81 -44.74 -4.52
C MET A 1 -11.07 -44.85 -3.68
N GLU A 2 -11.03 -44.42 -2.41
CA GLU A 2 -12.19 -44.52 -1.51
C GLU A 2 -12.94 -43.19 -1.51
N ILE A 3 -14.23 -43.25 -1.87
CA ILE A 3 -15.14 -42.11 -1.96
C ILE A 3 -16.05 -42.15 -0.72
N PHE A 4 -15.96 -41.14 0.15
CA PHE A 4 -16.81 -41.05 1.34
C PHE A 4 -18.09 -40.26 1.07
N SER A 5 -19.24 -40.89 1.34
CA SER A 5 -20.59 -40.36 1.17
C SER A 5 -20.89 -39.21 2.14
N LYS A 6 -21.43 -38.10 1.60
CA LYS A 6 -21.98 -36.96 2.34
C LYS A 6 -23.36 -37.35 2.92
N ARG A 7 -23.38 -37.88 4.14
CA ARG A 7 -24.51 -38.02 5.12
C ARG A 7 -23.98 -39.02 6.17
N ASP A 8 -23.79 -38.75 7.45
CA ASP A 8 -24.46 -37.87 8.39
C ASP A 8 -23.54 -37.73 9.63
N GLY A 9 -23.25 -36.52 10.10
CA GLY A 9 -22.50 -36.26 11.34
C GLY A 9 -20.95 -36.16 11.24
N PRO A 10 -20.29 -35.57 12.27
CA PRO A 10 -18.83 -35.50 12.35
C PRO A 10 -18.22 -36.90 12.36
N ARG A 11 -17.03 -37.06 11.80
CA ARG A 11 -16.33 -38.35 11.81
C ARG A 11 -16.09 -38.80 13.25
N ARG A 12 -16.03 -40.11 13.50
CA ARG A 12 -15.91 -40.66 14.86
C ARG A 12 -14.66 -40.14 15.57
N GLU A 13 -13.57 -40.05 14.83
CA GLU A 13 -12.31 -39.47 15.28
C GLU A 13 -12.46 -38.00 15.69
N ASP A 14 -13.17 -37.19 14.91
CA ASP A 14 -13.39 -35.77 15.21
C ASP A 14 -14.26 -35.59 16.47
N ALA A 15 -15.26 -36.47 16.65
CA ALA A 15 -16.12 -36.46 17.83
C ALA A 15 -15.36 -36.85 19.11
N GLU A 16 -14.44 -37.81 19.01
CA GLU A 16 -13.58 -38.22 20.14
C GLU A 16 -12.56 -37.14 20.50
N ILE A 17 -11.90 -36.53 19.50
CA ILE A 17 -10.97 -35.42 19.70
C ILE A 17 -11.69 -34.23 20.34
N ARG A 18 -12.89 -33.88 19.86
CA ARG A 18 -13.69 -32.80 20.43
C ARG A 18 -14.03 -33.05 21.90
N ARG A 19 -14.43 -34.27 22.26
CA ARG A 19 -14.69 -34.66 23.66
C ARG A 19 -13.44 -34.56 24.53
N LEU A 20 -12.27 -34.94 24.00
CA LEU A 20 -11.00 -34.84 24.72
C LEU A 20 -10.63 -33.37 24.98
N ILE A 21 -10.78 -32.49 23.99
CA ILE A 21 -10.54 -31.05 24.11
C ILE A 21 -11.53 -30.43 25.10
N GLU A 22 -12.81 -30.78 25.03
CA GLU A 22 -13.83 -30.27 25.95
C GLU A 22 -13.54 -30.69 27.40
N ARG A 23 -13.16 -31.95 27.63
CA ARG A 23 -12.78 -32.44 28.96
C ARG A 23 -11.56 -31.73 29.54
N ASN A 24 -10.59 -31.36 28.70
CA ASN A 24 -9.34 -30.74 29.12
C ASN A 24 -9.33 -29.21 28.96
N ARG A 25 -10.46 -28.58 28.63
CA ARG A 25 -10.54 -27.16 28.29
C ARG A 25 -9.94 -26.25 29.37
N GLY A 26 -10.16 -26.56 30.64
CA GLY A 26 -9.61 -25.78 31.76
C GLY A 26 -8.09 -25.84 31.83
N VAL A 27 -7.48 -27.00 31.57
CA VAL A 27 -6.02 -27.17 31.53
C VAL A 27 -5.43 -26.47 30.31
N ILE A 28 -6.07 -26.61 29.15
CA ILE A 28 -5.67 -25.94 27.90
C ILE A 28 -5.68 -24.41 28.08
N THR A 29 -6.73 -23.86 28.69
CA THR A 29 -6.81 -22.42 28.98
C THR A 29 -5.71 -21.98 29.94
N LYS A 30 -5.46 -22.70 31.04
CA LYS A 30 -4.39 -22.37 31.99
C LYS A 30 -3.00 -22.35 31.33
N LEU A 31 -2.70 -23.35 30.51
CA LEU A 31 -1.43 -23.42 29.77
C LEU A 31 -1.32 -22.27 28.75
N ALA A 32 -2.40 -21.99 28.02
CA ALA A 32 -2.42 -20.91 27.05
C ALA A 32 -2.24 -19.54 27.72
N ASP A 33 -2.83 -19.33 28.91
CA ASP A 33 -2.61 -18.11 29.70
C ASP A 33 -1.20 -18.04 30.27
N GLN A 34 -0.62 -19.14 30.75
CA GLN A 34 0.76 -19.16 31.24
C GLN A 34 1.76 -18.82 30.14
N ILE A 35 1.56 -19.32 28.92
CA ILE A 35 2.42 -19.03 27.76
C ILE A 35 2.21 -17.60 27.25
N SER A 36 0.96 -17.11 27.26
CA SER A 36 0.59 -15.79 26.71
C SER A 36 0.58 -14.64 27.73
N GLY A 37 0.95 -14.90 28.99
CA GLY A 37 0.86 -13.92 30.07
C GLY A 37 -0.58 -13.47 30.39
N GLY A 38 -1.57 -14.35 30.21
CA GLY A 38 -2.99 -14.07 30.46
C GLY A 38 -3.79 -13.50 29.29
N ARG A 39 -3.13 -13.21 28.16
CA ARG A 39 -3.78 -12.61 26.97
C ARG A 39 -4.80 -13.52 26.30
N TYR A 40 -4.61 -14.85 26.40
CA TYR A 40 -5.55 -15.83 25.83
C TYR A 40 -6.95 -15.71 26.44
N SER A 41 -7.06 -15.61 27.76
CA SER A 41 -8.33 -15.38 28.45
C SER A 41 -8.86 -13.96 28.24
N GLU A 42 -8.00 -12.93 28.18
CA GLU A 42 -8.43 -11.56 27.89
C GLU A 42 -9.11 -11.42 26.54
N SER A 43 -8.53 -12.01 25.49
CA SER A 43 -9.09 -11.97 24.13
C SER A 43 -10.44 -12.69 23.98
N LYS A 44 -10.77 -13.58 24.91
CA LYS A 44 -12.05 -14.31 24.95
C LYS A 44 -13.11 -13.64 25.80
N LYS A 45 -12.76 -12.58 26.55
CA LYS A 45 -13.77 -11.78 27.24
C LYS A 45 -14.63 -11.07 26.20
N PRO A 46 -15.96 -11.10 26.35
CA PRO A 46 -16.84 -10.38 25.44
C PRO A 46 -16.46 -8.90 25.47
N THR A 47 -15.97 -8.39 24.34
CA THR A 47 -15.69 -6.97 24.17
C THR A 47 -17.03 -6.24 24.20
N THR A 48 -17.20 -5.31 25.14
CA THR A 48 -18.34 -4.40 25.14
C THR A 48 -18.41 -3.72 23.78
N ALA A 49 -19.58 -3.71 23.14
CA ALA A 49 -19.77 -2.99 21.90
C ALA A 49 -19.35 -1.52 22.10
N PRO A 50 -18.64 -0.89 21.14
CA PRO A 50 -18.27 0.51 21.27
C PRO A 50 -19.53 1.35 21.49
N GLN A 51 -19.63 1.99 22.64
CA GLN A 51 -20.73 2.89 22.97
C GLN A 51 -20.53 4.20 22.20
N PRO A 52 -21.58 4.79 21.62
CA PRO A 52 -21.46 5.99 20.78
C PRO A 52 -21.16 7.28 21.57
N GLU A 53 -21.17 7.22 22.91
CA GLU A 53 -20.93 8.36 23.79
C GLU A 53 -19.42 8.67 23.88
N GLY A 54 -19.01 9.81 23.33
CA GLY A 54 -17.63 10.31 23.38
C GLY A 54 -16.83 10.21 22.09
N LEU A 55 -17.45 9.87 20.95
CA LEU A 55 -16.82 10.01 19.63
C LEU A 55 -16.58 11.50 19.34
N ILE A 56 -15.36 11.99 19.62
CA ILE A 56 -14.87 13.25 19.06
C ILE A 56 -14.59 12.98 17.57
N ILE A 57 -15.65 13.02 16.77
CA ILE A 57 -15.55 13.01 15.31
C ILE A 57 -14.89 14.34 14.95
N HIS A 58 -13.59 14.32 14.68
CA HIS A 58 -12.92 15.43 14.02
C HIS A 58 -13.43 15.47 12.58
N ILE A 59 -14.59 16.11 12.39
CA ILE A 59 -15.04 16.53 11.07
C ILE A 59 -14.07 17.65 10.70
N GLY A 60 -13.01 17.29 9.97
CA GLY A 60 -12.02 18.24 9.49
C GLY A 60 -12.75 19.36 8.77
N GLY A 61 -12.68 20.57 9.34
CA GLY A 61 -13.24 21.76 8.71
C GLY A 61 -12.68 21.93 7.29
N ALA A 62 -13.43 22.61 6.43
CA ALA A 62 -12.99 22.90 5.07
C ALA A 62 -11.57 23.49 5.11
N ALA A 63 -10.62 22.81 4.49
CA ALA A 63 -9.26 23.30 4.40
C ALA A 63 -9.27 24.67 3.70
N PRO A 64 -8.45 25.63 4.15
CA PRO A 64 -8.33 26.91 3.47
C PRO A 64 -7.99 26.70 1.99
N VAL A 65 -8.57 27.52 1.12
CA VAL A 65 -8.34 27.46 -0.33
C VAL A 65 -6.86 27.72 -0.58
N HIS A 66 -6.12 26.65 -0.86
CA HIS A 66 -4.70 26.67 -1.18
C HIS A 66 -4.53 26.77 -2.69
N ALA A 67 -3.73 27.74 -3.15
CA ALA A 67 -3.32 27.79 -4.55
C ALA A 67 -2.28 26.70 -4.80
N VAL A 68 -2.60 25.74 -5.68
CA VAL A 68 -1.72 24.59 -5.95
C VAL A 68 -0.38 25.06 -6.52
N GLU A 69 0.72 24.68 -5.88
CA GLU A 69 2.08 24.95 -6.35
C GLU A 69 2.76 23.61 -6.70
N PRO A 70 2.61 23.13 -7.96
CA PRO A 70 3.12 21.83 -8.36
C PRO A 70 4.64 21.86 -8.50
N LYS A 71 5.31 20.84 -7.94
CA LYS A 71 6.74 20.55 -8.19
C LYS A 71 6.98 19.10 -8.55
N ILE A 72 7.95 18.85 -9.43
CA ILE A 72 8.36 17.50 -9.80
C ILE A 72 9.30 16.94 -8.75
N ARG A 73 8.93 15.79 -8.17
CA ARG A 73 9.70 15.09 -7.15
C ARG A 73 10.02 13.67 -7.60
N VAL A 74 11.27 13.28 -7.41
CA VAL A 74 11.67 11.86 -7.41
C VAL A 74 11.73 11.38 -5.97
N THR A 75 10.86 10.45 -5.64
CA THR A 75 10.76 9.85 -4.30
C THR A 75 11.86 8.80 -4.07
N THR A 76 12.12 8.47 -2.81
CA THR A 76 13.17 7.50 -2.43
C THR A 76 12.89 6.08 -2.92
N ASN A 77 11.62 5.72 -3.14
CA ASN A 77 11.22 4.46 -3.76
C ASN A 77 11.23 4.52 -5.30
N GLY A 78 11.78 5.57 -5.90
CA GLY A 78 11.97 5.70 -7.34
C GLY A 78 10.76 6.19 -8.12
N ARG A 79 9.66 6.58 -7.47
CA ARG A 79 8.49 7.14 -8.17
C ARG A 79 8.74 8.59 -8.56
N VAL A 80 8.37 8.95 -9.78
CA VAL A 80 8.43 10.33 -10.30
C VAL A 80 7.02 10.90 -10.30
N ILE A 81 6.79 11.94 -9.51
CA ILE A 81 5.46 12.47 -9.22
C ILE A 81 5.46 14.00 -9.25
N ALA A 82 4.32 14.61 -9.56
CA ALA A 82 4.05 16.00 -9.22
C ALA A 82 3.44 16.05 -7.81
N VAL A 83 3.98 16.92 -6.96
CA VAL A 83 3.46 17.18 -5.61
C VAL A 83 3.12 18.65 -5.46
N ASP A 84 2.04 18.93 -4.73
CA ASP A 84 1.76 20.29 -4.27
C ASP A 84 2.62 20.60 -3.04
N VAL A 85 3.45 21.63 -3.10
CA VAL A 85 4.40 21.96 -2.02
C VAL A 85 3.68 22.38 -0.74
N GLY A 86 2.56 23.11 -0.86
CA GLY A 86 1.87 23.63 0.31
C GLY A 86 1.07 22.59 1.08
N THR A 87 0.61 21.53 0.41
CA THR A 87 -0.19 20.45 1.05
C THR A 87 0.55 19.12 1.16
N GLY A 88 1.65 18.94 0.42
CA GLY A 88 2.35 17.65 0.26
C GLY A 88 1.56 16.62 -0.54
N ARG A 89 0.41 17.00 -1.12
CA ARG A 89 -0.46 16.08 -1.84
C ARG A 89 0.18 15.68 -3.18
N GLN A 90 0.17 14.39 -3.48
CA GLN A 90 0.49 13.91 -4.82
C GLN A 90 -0.60 14.37 -5.80
N LEU A 91 -0.21 15.14 -6.81
CA LEU A 91 -1.08 15.63 -7.87
C LEU A 91 -1.13 14.66 -9.06
N GLN A 92 0.04 14.19 -9.49
CA GLN A 92 0.17 13.33 -10.67
C GLN A 92 1.31 12.33 -10.49
N HIS A 93 1.18 11.16 -11.12
CA HIS A 93 2.24 10.15 -11.20
C HIS A 93 2.70 10.01 -12.64
N PHE A 94 3.99 10.21 -12.88
CA PHE A 94 4.57 10.16 -14.23
C PHE A 94 5.22 8.84 -14.56
N GLY A 95 5.63 8.06 -13.57
CA GLY A 95 6.32 6.79 -13.80
C GLY A 95 7.25 6.42 -12.65
N ASP A 96 8.05 5.38 -12.87
CA ASP A 96 8.94 4.82 -11.87
C ASP A 96 10.34 4.58 -12.47
N ILE A 97 11.36 4.79 -11.65
CA ILE A 97 12.73 4.35 -11.93
C ILE A 97 12.84 2.89 -11.50
N ARG A 98 13.00 2.01 -12.49
CA ARG A 98 13.06 0.56 -12.31
C ARG A 98 14.48 0.06 -12.49
N ASP A 99 14.86 -0.99 -11.76
CA ASP A 99 16.09 -1.72 -12.05
C ASP A 99 15.84 -2.68 -13.21
N ARG A 100 16.69 -2.61 -14.24
CA ARG A 100 16.69 -3.53 -15.37
C ARG A 100 18.13 -3.94 -15.65
N ASN A 101 18.47 -5.18 -15.31
CA ASN A 101 19.81 -5.75 -15.46
C ASN A 101 20.90 -4.95 -14.74
N GLY A 102 20.62 -4.43 -13.53
CA GLY A 102 21.57 -3.64 -12.74
C GLY A 102 21.71 -2.19 -13.20
N MET A 103 20.91 -1.77 -14.18
CA MET A 103 20.81 -0.38 -14.63
C MET A 103 19.46 0.20 -14.21
N LYS A 104 19.47 1.40 -13.62
CA LYS A 104 18.24 2.11 -13.33
C LYS A 104 17.72 2.78 -14.59
N VAL A 105 16.46 2.53 -14.94
CA VAL A 105 15.81 3.03 -16.14
C VAL A 105 14.50 3.69 -15.74
N PHE A 106 14.23 4.90 -16.23
CA PHE A 106 12.94 5.52 -16.05
C PHE A 106 11.90 4.87 -16.97
N ALA A 107 10.79 4.39 -16.39
CA ALA A 107 9.66 3.85 -17.12
C ALA A 107 8.45 4.78 -16.94
N LEU A 108 8.05 5.43 -18.03
CA LEU A 108 6.89 6.31 -18.06
C LEU A 108 5.61 5.53 -17.71
N ALA A 109 4.67 6.16 -17.02
CA ALA A 109 3.41 5.58 -16.57
C ALA A 109 2.46 5.31 -17.75
N THR A 110 2.79 4.37 -18.62
CA THR A 110 1.98 4.00 -19.78
C THR A 110 1.46 2.58 -19.66
N LYS A 111 0.42 2.25 -20.43
CA LYS A 111 -0.11 0.88 -20.50
C LYS A 111 0.95 -0.11 -21.03
N ALA A 112 1.78 0.33 -21.98
CA ALA A 112 2.89 -0.47 -22.52
C ALA A 112 3.93 -0.83 -21.45
N ASN A 113 4.16 0.05 -20.49
CA ASN A 113 5.05 -0.20 -19.35
C ASN A 113 4.38 -0.92 -18.16
N GLY A 114 3.12 -1.37 -18.33
CA GLY A 114 2.40 -2.18 -17.35
C GLY A 114 1.72 -1.41 -16.21
N PHE A 115 1.49 -0.10 -16.37
CA PHE A 115 0.78 0.69 -15.36
C PHE A 115 -0.73 0.50 -15.45
N ILE A 116 -1.38 0.36 -14.29
CA ILE A 116 -2.84 0.19 -14.17
C ILE A 116 -3.57 1.50 -14.50
N ALA A 117 -3.00 2.63 -14.07
CA ALA A 117 -3.48 3.98 -14.35
C ALA A 117 -2.44 4.67 -15.26
N PRO A 118 -2.58 4.58 -16.58
CA PRO A 118 -1.68 5.27 -17.50
C PRO A 118 -1.89 6.78 -17.48
N LEU A 119 -0.84 7.53 -17.81
CA LEU A 119 -0.92 8.93 -18.19
C LEU A 119 -1.85 9.12 -19.40
N ASP A 120 -2.42 10.30 -19.52
CA ASP A 120 -3.14 10.67 -20.73
C ASP A 120 -2.20 10.74 -21.95
N ASP A 121 -2.80 10.74 -23.14
CA ASP A 121 -2.05 10.66 -24.40
C ASP A 121 -1.17 11.91 -24.60
N ALA A 122 -1.65 13.10 -24.20
CA ALA A 122 -0.91 14.35 -24.36
C ALA A 122 0.37 14.38 -23.51
N MET A 123 0.29 13.98 -22.25
CA MET A 123 1.44 13.87 -21.34
C MET A 123 2.36 12.72 -21.76
N THR A 124 1.78 11.62 -22.26
CA THR A 124 2.55 10.48 -22.77
C THR A 124 3.39 10.89 -23.98
N ASP A 125 2.81 11.61 -24.93
CA ASP A 125 3.51 12.10 -26.12
C ASP A 125 4.58 13.13 -25.74
N ALA A 126 4.25 14.08 -24.87
CA ALA A 126 5.18 15.11 -24.39
C ALA A 126 6.40 14.54 -23.64
N LEU A 127 6.27 13.37 -23.01
CA LEU A 127 7.33 12.71 -22.23
C LEU A 127 7.86 11.42 -22.89
N SER A 128 7.49 11.18 -24.15
CA SER A 128 7.84 9.95 -24.86
C SER A 128 9.35 9.76 -25.03
N ASP A 129 10.09 10.86 -25.12
CA ASP A 129 11.54 10.92 -25.30
C ASP A 129 12.33 10.57 -24.03
N VAL A 130 11.79 10.85 -22.85
CA VAL A 130 12.41 10.49 -21.57
C VAL A 130 12.10 9.06 -21.14
N ASN A 131 11.11 8.41 -21.76
CA ASN A 131 10.78 7.01 -21.46
C ASN A 131 11.93 6.07 -21.86
N GLY A 132 12.44 5.31 -20.89
CA GLY A 132 13.54 4.36 -21.10
C GLY A 132 14.94 4.95 -20.90
N VAL A 133 15.05 6.22 -20.47
CA VAL A 133 16.36 6.84 -20.18
C VAL A 133 17.01 6.17 -18.97
N LEU A 134 18.34 5.99 -19.06
CA LEU A 134 19.17 5.47 -17.98
C LEU A 134 19.39 6.55 -16.92
N VAL A 135 19.07 6.22 -15.67
CA VAL A 135 19.31 7.09 -14.52
C VAL A 135 20.57 6.60 -13.80
N GLY A 136 21.63 7.40 -13.80
CA GLY A 136 22.94 7.01 -13.29
C GLY A 136 23.84 8.21 -13.00
N PRO A 137 25.16 8.00 -12.87
CA PRO A 137 26.09 9.06 -12.49
C PRO A 137 26.14 10.24 -13.47
N ALA A 138 25.88 10.00 -14.76
CA ALA A 138 25.88 11.02 -15.81
C ALA A 138 24.52 11.72 -16.01
N TYR A 139 23.45 11.11 -15.51
CA TYR A 139 22.07 11.61 -15.63
C TYR A 139 21.27 11.16 -14.41
N GLY A 140 21.23 12.03 -13.40
CA GLY A 140 20.68 11.72 -12.10
C GLY A 140 19.17 11.90 -12.02
N THR A 141 18.62 11.65 -10.83
CA THR A 141 17.21 11.88 -10.54
C THR A 141 16.83 13.36 -10.61
N ALA A 142 17.77 14.26 -10.27
CA ALA A 142 17.56 15.70 -10.39
C ALA A 142 17.48 16.15 -11.85
N ASP A 143 18.32 15.60 -12.73
CA ASP A 143 18.30 15.88 -14.16
C ASP A 143 16.98 15.39 -14.78
N LEU A 144 16.55 14.17 -14.42
CA LEU A 144 15.25 13.64 -14.83
C LEU A 144 14.08 14.52 -14.38
N ALA A 145 14.10 15.01 -13.14
CA ALA A 145 13.06 15.90 -12.62
C ALA A 145 13.04 17.24 -13.37
N ALA A 146 14.21 17.82 -13.64
CA ALA A 146 14.35 19.07 -14.38
C ALA A 146 13.90 18.91 -15.84
N ASP A 147 14.18 17.77 -16.46
CA ASP A 147 13.79 17.44 -17.82
C ASP A 147 12.29 17.30 -17.98
N ILE A 148 11.66 16.53 -17.11
CA ILE A 148 10.20 16.38 -17.07
C ILE A 148 9.56 17.74 -16.77
N GLY A 149 10.15 18.49 -15.83
CA GLY A 149 9.69 19.81 -15.46
C GLY A 149 9.67 20.81 -16.62
N ARG A 150 10.73 20.85 -17.42
CA ARG A 150 10.80 21.71 -18.62
C ARG A 150 9.77 21.35 -19.68
N ARG A 151 9.43 20.07 -19.85
CA ARG A 151 8.45 19.61 -20.84
C ARG A 151 7.01 19.94 -20.44
N LEU A 152 6.74 19.99 -19.13
CA LEU A 152 5.40 20.19 -18.58
C LEU A 152 5.17 21.59 -18.00
N ASP A 153 6.19 22.45 -18.04
CA ASP A 153 6.20 23.76 -17.37
C ASP A 153 5.94 23.65 -15.85
N ILE A 154 6.54 22.64 -15.20
CA ILE A 154 6.44 22.40 -13.76
C ILE A 154 7.86 22.40 -13.17
N PRO A 155 8.20 23.27 -12.20
CA PRO A 155 9.55 23.31 -11.65
C PRO A 155 9.89 22.02 -10.87
N PRO A 156 11.16 21.55 -10.87
CA PRO A 156 11.58 20.46 -9.99
C PRO A 156 11.61 20.90 -8.52
N GLU A 157 11.38 19.96 -7.61
CA GLU A 157 11.64 20.13 -6.17
C GLU A 157 13.16 20.19 -5.98
N THR A 158 13.66 21.32 -5.47
CA THR A 158 15.10 21.61 -5.28
C THR A 158 15.71 20.69 -4.23
#